data_AF-A0A4V6KWK0-F1
#
_entry.id   AF-A0A4V6KWK0-F1
#
_cell.length_a   1.000
_cell.length_b   1.000
_cell.length_c   1.000
_cell.angle_alpha   90.00
_cell.angle_beta   90.00
_cell.angle_gamma   90.00
#
_symmetry.space_group_name_H-M   'P 1'
#
loop_
_entity.id
_entity.type
_entity.pdbx_description
1 polymer ?
#
loop_
_entity_poly.entity_id
_entity_poly.type
_entity_poly.pdbx_seq_one_letter_code
_entity_poly.pdbx_strand_id
1 'polypeptide(L)' 'MSYAHADPLVGEEPVVKVLLNEVSVFRLRFFAEGTWRESWDNASVLPQGIEVTLVVAGVGELTRLFLITAVGQE' A
#
# COMPACT_ATOMS: atom_id res chain seq x y z
N MET A 1 -10.99 1.43 -0.73
CA MET A 1 -11.53 0.87 -1.98
C MET A 1 -11.22 -0.61 -1.97
N SER A 2 -12.23 -1.44 -2.10
CA SER A 2 -12.08 -2.89 -2.20
C SER A 2 -13.12 -3.43 -3.18
N TYR A 3 -12.71 -4.40 -4.00
CA TYR A 3 -13.59 -5.21 -4.82
C TYR A 3 -13.83 -6.56 -4.14
N ALA A 4 -14.91 -7.24 -4.49
CA ALA A 4 -15.18 -8.58 -3.96
C ALA A 4 -14.24 -9.64 -4.57
N HIS A 5 -13.74 -9.40 -5.77
CA HIS A 5 -12.88 -10.31 -6.53
C HIS A 5 -11.64 -9.58 -7.06
N ALA A 6 -10.55 -10.32 -7.30
CA ALA A 6 -9.30 -9.77 -7.83
C ALA A 6 -9.43 -9.27 -9.28
N ASP A 7 -10.31 -9.90 -10.06
CA ASP A 7 -10.69 -9.49 -11.42
C ASP A 7 -12.17 -9.06 -11.40
N PRO A 8 -12.45 -7.77 -11.16
CA PRO A 8 -13.82 -7.27 -11.06
C PRO A 8 -14.50 -7.25 -12.43
N LEU A 9 -15.82 -7.45 -12.45
CA LEU A 9 -16.59 -7.33 -13.70
C LEU A 9 -16.55 -5.89 -14.21
N VAL A 10 -16.64 -5.72 -15.54
CA VAL A 10 -16.72 -4.39 -16.15
C VAL A 10 -17.93 -3.65 -15.58
N GLY A 11 -17.68 -2.50 -14.95
CA GLY A 11 -18.71 -1.65 -14.33
C GLY A 11 -19.03 -1.98 -12.87
N GLU A 12 -18.37 -2.98 -12.26
CA GLU A 12 -18.46 -3.19 -10.81
C GLU A 12 -17.86 -1.98 -10.06
N GLU A 13 -18.63 -1.41 -9.13
CA GLU A 13 -18.14 -0.31 -8.31
C GLU A 13 -17.44 -0.83 -7.05
N PRO A 14 -16.31 -0.22 -6.64
CA PRO A 14 -15.65 -0.59 -5.41
C PRO A 14 -16.44 -0.17 -4.16
N VAL A 15 -16.29 -0.95 -3.09
CA VAL A 15 -16.70 -0.51 -1.76
C VAL A 15 -15.69 0.50 -1.22
N VAL A 16 -16.17 1.68 -0.82
CA VAL A 16 -15.37 2.77 -0.24
C VAL A 16 -15.72 2.94 1.24
N LYS A 17 -14.70 2.96 2.11
CA LYS A 17 -14.83 3.18 3.54
C LYS A 17 -13.75 4.14 4.03
N VAL A 18 -14.15 5.16 4.78
CA VAL A 18 -13.22 6.04 5.50
C VAL A 18 -12.66 5.28 6.71
N LEU A 19 -11.33 5.15 6.77
CA LEU A 19 -10.64 4.46 7.88
C LEU A 19 -10.06 5.44 8.91
N LEU A 20 -9.57 6.60 8.45
CA LEU A 20 -8.96 7.61 9.29
C LEU A 20 -9.21 9.01 8.67
N ASN A 21 -9.67 9.95 9.49
CA ASN A 21 -9.90 11.35 9.08
C ASN A 21 -8.64 12.19 9.34
N GLU A 22 -8.62 13.41 8.79
CA GLU A 22 -7.58 14.42 9.05
C GLU A 22 -6.15 13.96 8.70
N VAL A 23 -6.02 13.17 7.63
CA VAL A 23 -4.73 12.76 7.05
C VAL A 23 -4.32 13.79 6.00
N SER A 24 -3.19 14.46 6.23
CA SER A 24 -2.67 15.50 5.32
C SER A 24 -1.56 14.99 4.39
N VAL A 25 -0.92 13.88 4.74
CA VAL A 25 0.11 13.22 3.92
C VAL A 25 -0.14 11.72 3.93
N PHE A 26 -0.04 11.10 2.76
CA PHE A 26 0.05 9.66 2.56
C PHE A 26 1.19 9.38 1.60
N ARG A 27 2.25 8.70 2.06
CA ARG A 27 3.42 8.36 1.24
C ARG A 27 3.75 6.87 1.34
N LEU A 28 4.13 6.29 0.21
CA LEU A 28 4.67 4.95 0.12
C LEU A 28 6.14 5.00 -0.30
N ARG A 29 6.96 4.14 0.30
CA ARG A 29 8.25 3.75 -0.26
C ARG A 29 8.34 2.23 -0.31
N PHE A 30 9.08 1.72 -1.28
CA PHE A 30 9.17 0.30 -1.60
C PHE A 30 10.62 -0.15 -1.45
N PHE A 31 10.84 -1.17 -0.64
CA PHE A 31 12.16 -1.76 -0.43
C PHE A 31 12.31 -2.99 -1.32
N ALA A 32 13.33 -2.98 -2.18
CA ALA A 32 13.77 -4.19 -2.86
C ALA A 32 15.25 -4.06 -3.23
N GLU A 33 15.95 -5.19 -3.30
CA GLU A 33 17.36 -5.23 -3.72
C GLU A 33 18.26 -4.31 -2.87
N GLY A 34 17.94 -4.21 -1.57
CA GLY A 34 18.72 -3.40 -0.63
C GLY A 34 18.48 -1.89 -0.69
N THR A 35 17.57 -1.40 -1.54
CA THR A 35 17.31 0.04 -1.69
C THR A 35 15.83 0.42 -1.56
N TRP A 36 15.61 1.66 -1.11
CA TRP A 36 14.29 2.29 -1.03
C TRP A 36 13.99 3.06 -2.31
N ARG A 37 12.78 2.85 -2.85
CA ARG A 37 12.27 3.51 -4.05
C ARG A 37 10.95 4.22 -3.76
N GLU A 38 10.68 5.34 -4.42
CA GLU A 38 9.42 6.10 -4.27
C GLU A 38 8.29 5.57 -5.17
N SER A 39 8.64 4.79 -6.20
CA SER A 39 7.70 4.15 -7.12
C SER A 39 8.00 2.65 -7.22
N TRP A 40 6.98 1.89 -7.61
CA TRP A 40 7.09 0.47 -7.95
C TRP A 40 6.39 0.21 -9.29
N ASP A 41 7.15 -0.31 -10.25
CA ASP A 41 6.73 -0.52 -11.64
C ASP A 41 6.90 -1.98 -12.10
N ASN A 42 7.45 -2.85 -11.24
CA ASN A 42 7.54 -4.28 -11.51
C ASN A 42 6.21 -4.98 -11.21
N ALA A 43 5.49 -5.36 -12.26
CA ALA A 43 4.20 -6.06 -12.15
C ALA A 43 4.33 -7.56 -11.82
N SER A 44 5.52 -8.16 -12.01
CA SER A 44 5.74 -9.60 -11.84
C SER A 44 6.29 -9.97 -10.46
N VAL A 45 6.88 -9.01 -9.74
CA VAL A 45 7.52 -9.24 -8.45
C VAL A 45 7.08 -8.16 -7.46
N LEU A 46 6.75 -8.60 -6.25
CA LEU A 46 6.43 -7.70 -5.14
C LEU A 46 7.71 -7.10 -4.52
N PRO A 47 7.65 -5.89 -3.95
CA PRO A 47 8.75 -5.38 -3.14
C PRO A 47 8.94 -6.27 -1.90
N GLN A 48 10.15 -6.32 -1.35
CA GLN A 48 10.45 -7.06 -0.11
C GLN A 48 9.87 -6.36 1.13
N GLY A 49 9.60 -5.06 1.05
CA GLY A 49 8.94 -4.31 2.10
C GLY A 49 8.26 -3.04 1.61
N ILE A 50 7.29 -2.58 2.38
CA ILE A 50 6.56 -1.32 2.13
C ILE A 50 6.64 -0.48 3.40
N GLU A 51 7.09 0.77 3.24
CA GLU A 51 6.98 1.81 4.25
C GLU A 51 5.74 2.65 3.94
N VAL A 52 4.88 2.83 4.95
CA VAL A 52 3.70 3.68 4.87
C VAL A 52 3.89 4.82 5.87
N THR A 53 3.89 6.06 5.37
CA THR A 53 3.98 7.26 6.19
C THR A 53 2.70 8.08 6.07
N LEU A 54 2.12 8.42 7.23
CA LEU A 54 0.95 9.28 7.36
C LEU A 54 1.31 10.52 8.18
N VAL A 55 0.73 11.67 7.87
CA VAL A 55 0.70 12.83 8.78
C VAL A 55 -0.73 13.09 9.20
N VAL A 56 -1.02 12.89 10.49
CA VAL A 56 -2.37 12.91 11.06
C VAL A 56 -2.50 14.09 12.02
N ALA A 57 -3.57 14.88 11.89
CA ALA A 57 -3.81 16.01 12.78
C ALA A 57 -3.85 15.57 14.26
N GLY A 58 -3.14 16.29 15.13
CA GLY A 58 -3.06 15.98 16.56
C GLY A 58 -2.15 14.80 16.94
N VAL A 59 -1.65 14.03 15.98
CA VAL A 59 -0.71 12.91 16.23
C VAL A 59 0.67 13.19 15.63
N GLY A 60 0.73 13.86 14.48
CA GLY A 60 1.97 14.09 13.73
C GLY A 60 2.27 12.95 12.75
N GLU A 61 3.56 12.70 12.51
CA GLU A 61 4.00 11.70 11.54
C GLU A 61 3.97 10.28 12.14
N LEU A 62 3.33 9.35 11.44
CA LEU A 62 3.30 7.92 11.74
C LEU A 62 3.94 7.17 10.57
N THR A 63 4.96 6.35 10.88
CA THR A 63 5.61 5.47 9.91
C THR A 63 5.45 4.01 10.32
N ARG A 64 5.02 3.16 9.38
CA ARG A 64 4.91 1.71 9.57
C ARG A 64 5.62 0.97 8.45
N LEU A 65 6.43 -0.01 8.82
CA LEU A 65 7.12 -0.91 7.91
C LEU A 65 6.40 -2.26 7.88
N PHE A 66 6.11 -2.74 6.68
CA PHE A 66 5.56 -4.07 6.44
C PHE A 66 6.56 -4.88 5.62
N LEU A 67 6.96 -6.04 6.13
CA LEU A 67 7.72 -7.01 5.36
C LEU A 67 6.75 -7.82 4.51
N ILE A 68 7.04 -7.96 3.22
CA ILE A 68 6.21 -8.71 2.29
C ILE A 68 6.85 -10.07 2.10
N THR A 69 6.15 -11.11 2.53
CA THR A 69 6.53 -12.48 2.25
C THR A 69 6.06 -12.84 0.85
N ALA A 70 6.93 -13.45 0.03
CA ALA A 70 6.47 -14.10 -1.19
C ALA A 70 5.49 -15.22 -0.81
N VAL A 71 4.24 -15.12 -1.27
CA VAL A 71 3.26 -16.21 -1.16
C VAL A 71 3.55 -17.19 -2.30
N GLY A 72 3.43 -18.48 -2.00
CA GLY A 72 4.00 -19.61 -2.74
C GLY A 72 3.69 -19.67 -4.23
N GLN A 73 4.67 -20.17 -4.98
CA GLN A 73 4.41 -20.92 -6.20
C GLN A 73 3.74 -22.23 -5.76
N GLU A 74 2.46 -22.42 -6.10
CA GLU A 74 1.89 -23.77 -6.25
C GLU A 74 2.05 -24.23 -7.70
#